data_AF-A0AAN6TPP2-F1
#
_entry.id   AF-A0AAN6TPP2-F1
#
_cell.length_a   1.000
_cell.length_b   1.000
_cell.length_c   1.000
_cell.angle_alpha   90.00
_cell.angle_beta   90.00
_cell.angle_gamma   90.00
#
_symmetry.space_group_name_H-M   'P 1'
#
loop_
_entity.id
_entity.type
_entity.pdbx_description
1 polymer ?
#
loop_
_entity_poly.entity_id
_entity_poly.type
_entity_poly.pdbx_seq_one_letter_code
_entity_poly.pdbx_strand_id
1 'polypeptide(L)'
;MPLGWYLAQGLIPLTPSSSDDEEGPCELPDGRLVCGPHGLVTCGKCCVDYSFMDDVLSQDREDEDEDEDEDEDEDEDSDHPGSDIAASNLDLATEGSNTTGSNSRRPISQPVSVETAQMPADLHDVFGHVLRRGTGRAFPTKFNPPSTSVTPSELFSGRKRHMLVTRYTFRNDAGKVLIRTDGACVDNGQPNPKAGWAFWHGLDPSGKLLVASGRLEKKGPFGDDSIQTSNRAELRAIIAALRFRYWPGEGFHTLVIATDSEYAVEGSTKYAKTWVKNGWTTRTGVGVKNRDLWEALLGEIERYKDEGMAVEFWRIPREWNTVADAAAKEATAEVDAPNGWREVLGFNC
;
A
#
# COMPACT_ATOMS: atom_id res chain seq x y z
N MET A 1 12.05 -42.42 4.30
CA MET A 1 11.49 -42.44 5.68
C MET A 1 10.03 -42.83 5.59
N PRO A 2 9.50 -43.75 6.42
CA PRO A 2 8.11 -44.17 6.36
C PRO A 2 7.15 -43.02 6.73
N LEU A 3 5.95 -43.02 6.13
CA LEU A 3 4.91 -41.98 6.28
C LEU A 3 4.57 -41.64 7.75
N GLY A 4 4.67 -42.62 8.65
CA GLY A 4 4.41 -42.44 10.08
C GLY A 4 5.38 -41.51 10.82
N TRP A 5 6.59 -41.28 10.28
CA TRP A 5 7.56 -40.34 10.88
C TRP A 5 7.12 -38.87 10.74
N TYR A 6 6.53 -38.50 9.60
CA TYR A 6 6.13 -37.13 9.31
C TYR A 6 4.91 -36.68 10.14
N LEU A 7 3.91 -37.56 10.28
CA LEU A 7 2.71 -37.28 11.06
C LEU A 7 3.01 -37.12 12.56
N ALA A 8 4.00 -37.84 13.09
CA ALA A 8 4.41 -37.72 14.49
C ALA A 8 5.09 -36.38 14.82
N GLN A 9 5.50 -35.61 13.80
CA GLN A 9 6.10 -34.28 13.94
C GLN A 9 5.15 -33.15 13.48
N GLY A 10 3.89 -33.45 13.16
CA GLY A 10 2.93 -32.47 12.67
C GLY A 10 3.18 -31.99 11.24
N LEU A 11 3.92 -32.77 10.43
CA LEU A 11 4.22 -32.43 9.04
C LEU A 11 3.37 -33.27 8.08
N ILE A 12 2.74 -32.60 7.10
CA ILE A 12 2.00 -33.23 6.00
C ILE A 12 2.98 -33.45 4.83
N PRO A 13 3.08 -34.66 4.25
CA PRO A 13 3.99 -34.91 3.14
C PRO A 13 3.42 -34.36 1.82
N LEU A 14 4.13 -33.39 1.24
CA LEU A 14 3.84 -32.87 -0.11
C LEU A 14 4.35 -33.84 -1.18
N THR A 15 3.55 -34.07 -2.22
CA THR A 15 3.93 -34.87 -3.39
C THR A 15 5.01 -34.15 -4.20
N PRO A 16 5.95 -34.88 -4.85
CA PRO A 16 7.05 -34.26 -5.58
C PRO A 16 6.58 -33.90 -7.01
N SER A 17 5.71 -32.88 -7.16
CA SER A 17 5.21 -32.48 -8.48
C SER A 17 4.54 -31.10 -8.53
N SER A 18 5.05 -30.09 -7.82
CA SER A 18 4.74 -28.70 -8.15
C SER A 18 6.00 -27.86 -7.94
N SER A 19 6.27 -26.96 -8.87
CA SER A 19 7.29 -25.92 -8.73
C SER A 19 7.13 -25.23 -7.39
N ASP A 20 8.24 -24.87 -6.75
CA ASP A 20 8.33 -24.22 -5.43
C ASP A 20 7.56 -22.88 -5.30
N ASP A 21 6.80 -22.48 -6.33
CA ASP A 21 6.12 -21.18 -6.49
C ASP A 21 4.58 -21.26 -6.64
N GLU A 22 3.92 -22.43 -6.64
CA GLU A 22 2.53 -22.55 -7.15
C GLU A 22 1.36 -22.76 -6.17
N GLU A 23 1.54 -22.68 -4.85
CA GLU A 23 0.37 -22.70 -3.94
C GLU A 23 0.35 -21.46 -3.05
N GLY A 24 -0.79 -20.76 -3.03
CA GLY A 24 -1.06 -19.63 -2.14
C GLY A 24 -1.07 -20.04 -0.65
N PRO A 25 -1.60 -19.20 0.25
CA PRO A 25 -1.82 -19.63 1.63
C PRO A 25 -2.68 -20.90 1.68
N CYS A 26 -2.32 -21.81 2.59
CA CYS A 26 -3.13 -22.97 2.96
C CYS A 26 -3.80 -22.69 4.31
N GLU A 27 -5.12 -22.88 4.37
CA GLU A 27 -5.89 -22.72 5.60
C GLU A 27 -5.92 -24.03 6.39
N LEU A 28 -5.55 -23.95 7.68
CA LEU A 28 -5.60 -25.04 8.63
C LEU A 28 -7.02 -25.21 9.18
N PRO A 29 -7.39 -26.38 9.74
CA PRO A 29 -8.73 -26.61 10.31
C PRO A 29 -9.16 -25.66 11.43
N ASP A 30 -8.23 -24.93 12.03
CA ASP A 30 -8.48 -23.92 13.06
C ASP A 30 -8.58 -22.48 12.51
N GLY A 31 -8.63 -22.33 11.18
CA GLY A 31 -8.72 -21.04 10.47
C GLY A 31 -7.38 -20.32 10.29
N ARG A 32 -6.27 -20.85 10.85
CA ARG A 32 -4.95 -20.21 10.66
C ARG A 32 -4.43 -20.45 9.25
N LEU A 33 -3.74 -19.44 8.71
CA LEU A 33 -3.08 -19.54 7.41
C LEU A 33 -1.61 -19.93 7.58
N VAL A 34 -1.12 -20.77 6.66
CA VAL A 34 0.30 -21.11 6.52
C VAL A 34 0.75 -20.94 5.07
N CYS A 35 2.04 -20.74 4.86
CA CYS A 35 2.65 -20.78 3.54
C CYS A 35 2.42 -22.15 2.88
N GLY A 36 1.68 -22.22 1.77
CA GLY A 36 1.35 -23.48 1.09
C GLY A 36 2.57 -24.38 0.82
N PRO A 37 3.61 -23.89 0.14
CA PRO A 37 4.79 -24.70 -0.21
C PRO A 37 5.60 -25.21 0.99
N HIS A 38 5.54 -24.52 2.14
CA HIS A 38 6.44 -24.79 3.27
C HIS A 38 5.73 -25.16 4.58
N GLY A 39 4.41 -25.00 4.67
CA GLY A 39 3.61 -25.25 5.88
C GLY A 39 3.94 -24.35 7.07
N LEU A 40 4.61 -23.20 6.86
CA LEU A 40 5.04 -22.30 7.94
C LEU A 40 4.13 -21.07 8.05
N VAL A 41 3.74 -20.71 9.29
CA VAL A 41 3.02 -19.45 9.59
C VAL A 41 3.86 -18.24 9.17
N THR A 42 5.14 -18.25 9.52
CA THR A 42 6.12 -17.24 9.09
C THR A 42 7.19 -17.94 8.26
N CYS A 43 7.27 -17.62 6.97
CA CYS A 43 8.13 -18.32 6.02
C CYS A 43 9.19 -17.37 5.46
N GLY A 44 10.45 -17.55 5.88
CA GLY A 44 11.59 -16.79 5.36
C GLY A 44 11.96 -17.11 3.91
N LYS A 45 11.52 -18.26 3.36
CA LYS A 45 11.75 -18.62 1.95
C LYS A 45 10.80 -17.87 1.02
N CYS A 46 9.51 -17.88 1.34
CA CYS A 46 8.48 -17.21 0.54
C CYS A 46 8.27 -15.74 0.93
N CYS A 47 8.95 -15.26 1.99
CA CYS A 47 8.80 -13.91 2.55
C CYS A 47 7.36 -13.58 3.01
N VAL A 48 6.62 -14.55 3.54
CA VAL A 48 5.24 -14.36 4.02
C VAL A 48 5.15 -14.50 5.54
N ASP A 49 4.19 -13.81 6.15
CA ASP A 49 3.93 -13.86 7.60
C ASP A 49 2.42 -13.80 7.88
N TYR A 50 1.85 -14.96 8.19
CA TYR A 50 0.44 -15.13 8.55
C TYR A 50 0.18 -15.05 10.05
N SER A 51 1.19 -14.70 10.87
CA SER A 51 1.04 -14.61 12.33
C SER A 51 0.08 -13.51 12.79
N PHE A 52 -0.40 -12.67 11.87
CA PHE A 52 -1.47 -11.72 12.13
C PHE A 52 -2.84 -12.41 12.29
N MET A 53 -3.01 -13.63 11.75
CA MET A 53 -4.27 -14.37 11.86
C MET A 53 -4.61 -14.70 13.32
N ASP A 54 -3.59 -14.84 14.18
CA ASP A 54 -3.81 -15.02 15.63
C ASP A 54 -4.53 -13.81 16.24
N ASP A 55 -4.24 -12.60 15.74
CA ASP A 55 -4.87 -11.35 16.20
C ASP A 55 -6.32 -11.25 15.66
N VAL A 56 -6.58 -11.77 14.45
CA VAL A 56 -7.87 -11.70 13.75
C VAL A 56 -8.85 -12.78 14.20
N LEU A 57 -8.46 -14.05 14.24
CA LEU A 57 -9.31 -15.16 14.72
C LEU A 57 -9.66 -15.04 16.20
N SER A 58 -8.97 -14.15 16.90
CA SER A 58 -9.36 -13.73 18.23
C SER A 58 -10.60 -12.83 18.25
N GLN A 59 -11.07 -12.30 17.13
CA GLN A 59 -12.19 -11.34 17.04
C GLN A 59 -13.51 -12.02 16.62
N ASP A 60 -13.50 -12.93 15.63
CA ASP A 60 -14.71 -13.45 14.95
C ASP A 60 -15.64 -14.39 15.76
N ARG A 61 -15.56 -14.50 17.10
CA ARG A 61 -16.46 -15.43 17.87
C ARG A 61 -17.60 -14.75 18.63
N GLU A 62 -17.73 -13.44 18.55
CA GLU A 62 -18.78 -12.69 19.24
C GLU A 62 -19.54 -11.72 18.31
N ASP A 63 -18.98 -11.37 17.13
CA ASP A 63 -19.65 -10.49 16.16
C ASP A 63 -20.81 -11.17 15.38
N GLU A 64 -21.06 -12.47 15.59
CA GLU A 64 -22.24 -13.15 15.03
C GLU A 64 -23.53 -12.90 15.85
N ASP A 65 -23.44 -12.23 17.00
CA ASP A 65 -24.57 -12.03 17.93
C ASP A 65 -25.09 -10.57 18.03
N GLU A 66 -24.54 -9.59 17.29
CA GLU A 66 -24.88 -8.15 17.45
C GLU A 66 -25.52 -7.45 16.22
N ASP A 67 -25.75 -8.14 15.09
CA ASP A 67 -26.31 -7.49 13.87
C ASP A 67 -27.84 -7.74 13.65
N GLU A 68 -28.55 -8.35 14.60
CA GLU A 68 -30.02 -8.38 14.60
C GLU A 68 -30.54 -7.47 15.71
N ASP A 69 -31.13 -6.34 15.31
CA ASP A 69 -32.02 -5.43 16.05
C ASP A 69 -31.47 -3.99 16.14
N GLU A 70 -31.91 -3.12 15.22
CA GLU A 70 -32.52 -1.81 15.53
C GLU A 70 -33.01 -1.12 14.23
N ASP A 71 -34.32 -1.32 14.03
CA ASP A 71 -35.34 -0.33 13.66
C ASP A 71 -35.56 0.10 12.20
N GLU A 72 -36.55 -0.58 11.61
CA GLU A 72 -37.62 0.04 10.81
C GLU A 72 -38.33 1.11 11.64
N ASP A 73 -38.51 2.33 11.09
CA ASP A 73 -39.75 3.10 11.22
C ASP A 73 -39.74 4.34 10.29
N GLU A 74 -40.57 4.22 9.24
CA GLU A 74 -41.54 5.15 8.64
C GLU A 74 -41.17 6.54 8.05
N ASP A 75 -41.79 6.74 6.88
CA ASP A 75 -41.78 7.86 5.95
C ASP A 75 -42.47 9.14 6.45
N GLU A 76 -42.13 10.33 5.91
CA GLU A 76 -43.13 11.27 5.34
C GLU A 76 -42.50 12.45 4.56
N ASP A 77 -43.21 12.81 3.49
CA ASP A 77 -42.88 13.70 2.35
C ASP A 77 -42.73 15.21 2.64
N SER A 78 -42.05 15.94 1.73
CA SER A 78 -42.68 17.06 0.97
C SER A 78 -41.72 17.83 0.03
N ASP A 79 -42.02 17.73 -1.27
CA ASP A 79 -42.19 18.81 -2.27
C ASP A 79 -41.13 19.94 -2.48
N HIS A 80 -40.54 19.91 -3.68
CA HIS A 80 -40.18 21.08 -4.52
C HIS A 80 -41.46 21.69 -5.15
N PRO A 81 -41.54 22.95 -5.69
CA PRO A 81 -40.59 23.50 -6.69
C PRO A 81 -40.51 25.06 -6.87
N GLY A 82 -39.70 25.52 -7.85
CA GLY A 82 -39.87 26.78 -8.61
C GLY A 82 -38.75 27.82 -8.45
N SER A 83 -37.87 28.03 -9.46
CA SER A 83 -37.95 29.04 -10.56
C SER A 83 -37.54 30.46 -10.08
N ASP A 84 -36.80 31.36 -10.74
CA ASP A 84 -36.50 31.65 -12.15
C ASP A 84 -35.29 32.62 -12.24
N ILE A 85 -34.57 32.54 -13.37
CA ILE A 85 -34.10 33.62 -14.27
C ILE A 85 -33.55 34.94 -13.69
N ALA A 86 -32.29 35.29 -14.03
CA ALA A 86 -31.97 36.41 -14.93
C ALA A 86 -30.46 36.61 -15.14
N ALA A 87 -30.09 36.62 -16.42
CA ALA A 87 -28.82 37.11 -16.92
C ALA A 87 -28.76 38.65 -16.94
N SER A 88 -27.57 39.22 -16.81
CA SER A 88 -27.21 40.46 -17.52
C SER A 88 -25.71 40.53 -17.79
N ASN A 89 -25.41 41.02 -18.98
CA ASN A 89 -24.13 41.08 -19.69
C ASN A 89 -23.26 42.29 -19.27
N LEU A 90 -22.14 42.44 -20.02
CA LEU A 90 -21.34 43.64 -20.36
C LEU A 90 -20.04 43.81 -19.54
N ASP A 91 -18.84 44.03 -20.08
CA ASP A 91 -18.30 44.04 -21.45
C ASP A 91 -16.75 44.14 -21.40
N LEU A 92 -16.12 43.69 -22.51
CA LEU A 92 -14.88 44.12 -23.19
C LEU A 92 -13.59 44.58 -22.44
N ALA A 93 -12.47 43.94 -22.82
CA ALA A 93 -11.38 44.50 -23.67
C ALA A 93 -10.27 43.43 -23.87
N THR A 94 -9.99 42.90 -25.07
CA THR A 94 -8.93 43.28 -26.05
C THR A 94 -7.54 43.49 -25.41
N GLU A 95 -6.38 43.07 -25.92
CA GLU A 95 -5.87 42.44 -27.16
C GLU A 95 -4.38 42.10 -26.87
N GLY A 96 -3.73 41.20 -27.63
CA GLY A 96 -2.26 41.13 -27.61
C GLY A 96 -1.61 39.84 -28.09
N SER A 97 -1.41 39.71 -29.41
CA SER A 97 -0.66 38.65 -30.10
C SER A 97 0.86 38.93 -30.13
N ASN A 98 1.71 37.89 -30.06
CA ASN A 98 2.75 37.54 -31.06
C ASN A 98 3.89 36.63 -30.56
N THR A 99 3.89 35.38 -31.07
CA THR A 99 4.93 34.68 -31.86
C THR A 99 6.45 34.69 -31.53
N THR A 100 6.99 33.45 -31.59
CA THR A 100 8.24 32.93 -32.23
C THR A 100 9.59 32.93 -31.52
N GLY A 101 10.27 31.78 -31.58
CA GLY A 101 11.73 31.66 -31.40
C GLY A 101 12.23 30.24 -31.11
N SER A 102 12.77 29.56 -32.12
CA SER A 102 13.32 28.20 -32.09
C SER A 102 14.86 28.18 -31.95
N ASN A 103 15.41 27.16 -31.25
CA ASN A 103 16.47 26.21 -31.69
C ASN A 103 17.54 25.83 -30.64
N SER A 104 17.54 24.54 -30.27
CA SER A 104 18.63 23.55 -30.39
C SER A 104 20.05 23.84 -29.84
N ARG A 105 20.49 23.07 -28.83
CA ARG A 105 21.49 21.96 -28.89
C ARG A 105 22.07 21.59 -27.50
N ARG A 106 22.05 20.29 -27.18
CA ARG A 106 22.83 19.56 -26.14
C ARG A 106 24.24 19.19 -26.69
N PRO A 107 25.13 18.41 -26.01
CA PRO A 107 25.17 17.90 -24.62
C PRO A 107 26.56 18.04 -23.93
N ILE A 108 26.70 17.61 -22.67
CA ILE A 108 27.60 16.51 -22.21
C ILE A 108 27.34 16.18 -20.72
N SER A 109 27.45 14.89 -20.44
CA SER A 109 27.13 14.04 -19.29
C SER A 109 27.86 14.28 -17.97
N GLN A 110 27.21 14.00 -16.82
CA GLN A 110 27.74 13.29 -15.63
C GLN A 110 26.59 12.72 -14.74
N PRO A 111 26.81 11.62 -13.99
CA PRO A 111 25.78 10.94 -13.21
C PRO A 111 25.40 11.76 -11.96
N VAL A 112 24.09 11.90 -11.70
CA VAL A 112 23.59 12.61 -10.51
C VAL A 112 23.59 11.63 -9.34
N SER A 113 24.51 11.85 -8.41
CA SER A 113 24.52 11.26 -7.06
C SER A 113 23.37 11.81 -6.24
N VAL A 114 22.60 10.92 -5.61
CA VAL A 114 21.60 11.28 -4.60
C VAL A 114 22.35 11.67 -3.32
N GLU A 115 22.45 12.96 -3.03
CA GLU A 115 23.02 13.45 -1.77
C GLU A 115 22.04 13.19 -0.62
N THR A 116 22.47 12.37 0.33
CA THR A 116 21.81 12.08 1.60
C THR A 116 21.99 13.27 2.55
N ALA A 117 21.02 14.18 2.59
CA ALA A 117 20.96 15.19 3.64
C ALA A 117 20.23 14.61 4.86
N GLN A 118 20.91 14.55 6.00
CA GLN A 118 20.32 14.13 7.27
C GLN A 118 19.58 15.33 7.88
N MET A 119 18.26 15.33 7.76
CA MET A 119 17.36 16.41 8.21
C MET A 119 16.96 16.25 9.69
N PRO A 120 16.71 17.35 10.42
CA PRO A 120 16.39 17.36 11.85
C PRO A 120 15.02 16.73 12.19
N ALA A 121 14.81 16.46 13.48
CA ALA A 121 13.80 15.56 14.06
C ALA A 121 12.31 15.95 13.88
N ASP A 122 12.00 17.06 13.21
CA ASP A 122 10.64 17.44 12.85
C ASP A 122 10.43 17.06 11.38
N LEU A 123 9.88 15.85 11.16
CA LEU A 123 9.66 15.21 9.86
C LEU A 123 8.63 15.99 9.02
N HIS A 124 9.06 17.06 8.36
CA HIS A 124 8.30 17.71 7.29
C HIS A 124 8.70 17.10 5.95
N ASP A 125 7.73 16.60 5.18
CA ASP A 125 7.97 16.36 3.76
C ASP A 125 8.11 17.71 3.01
N VAL A 126 8.53 17.68 1.74
CA VAL A 126 8.71 18.90 0.91
C VAL A 126 7.37 19.64 0.69
N PHE A 127 6.25 19.01 1.00
CA PHE A 127 4.90 19.58 0.94
C PHE A 127 4.44 20.14 2.30
N GLY A 128 5.27 20.08 3.34
CA GLY A 128 4.99 20.56 4.69
C GLY A 128 4.15 19.60 5.53
N HIS A 129 3.87 18.38 5.05
CA HIS A 129 3.08 17.41 5.79
C HIS A 129 3.92 16.68 6.84
N VAL A 130 3.48 16.81 8.10
CA VAL A 130 4.06 16.13 9.24
C VAL A 130 3.53 14.71 9.32
N LEU A 131 4.43 13.74 9.45
CA LEU A 131 4.06 12.35 9.73
C LEU A 131 3.32 12.27 11.08
N ARG A 132 2.11 11.71 11.08
CA ARG A 132 1.22 11.70 12.25
C ARG A 132 0.63 10.32 12.50
N ARG A 133 0.34 10.02 13.76
CA ARG A 133 -0.48 8.86 14.14
C ARG A 133 -1.93 9.15 13.75
N GLY A 134 -2.51 8.31 12.91
CA GLY A 134 -3.92 8.36 12.53
C GLY A 134 -4.83 8.03 13.70
N THR A 135 -6.00 8.66 13.69
CA THR A 135 -7.06 8.51 14.70
C THR A 135 -8.05 7.40 14.37
N GLY A 136 -8.09 6.96 13.11
CA GLY A 136 -9.11 6.05 12.60
C GLY A 136 -10.44 6.75 12.26
N ARG A 137 -10.44 8.06 11.99
CA ARG A 137 -11.64 8.77 11.47
C ARG A 137 -11.89 8.55 9.96
N ALA A 138 -10.98 7.83 9.31
CA ALA A 138 -11.01 7.50 7.90
C ALA A 138 -10.35 6.14 7.69
N PHE A 139 -10.92 5.35 6.79
CA PHE A 139 -10.38 4.06 6.37
C PHE A 139 -10.43 3.97 4.85
N PRO A 140 -9.45 3.31 4.22
CA PRO A 140 -9.51 3.04 2.80
C PRO A 140 -10.60 1.99 2.49
N THR A 141 -10.97 1.90 1.22
CA THR A 141 -11.91 0.89 0.72
C THR A 141 -11.19 -0.15 -0.15
N LYS A 142 -11.85 -1.28 -0.45
CA LYS A 142 -11.32 -2.22 -1.44
C LYS A 142 -11.64 -1.73 -2.86
N PHE A 143 -10.68 -1.86 -3.76
CA PHE A 143 -10.92 -1.74 -5.20
C PHE A 143 -11.59 -3.03 -5.67
N ASN A 144 -12.76 -2.91 -6.29
CA ASN A 144 -13.52 -4.05 -6.82
C ASN A 144 -13.33 -4.14 -8.34
N PRO A 145 -12.44 -5.02 -8.85
CA PRO A 145 -12.31 -5.22 -10.28
C PRO A 145 -13.58 -5.85 -10.87
N PRO A 146 -13.89 -5.63 -12.17
CA PRO A 146 -15.05 -6.23 -12.83
C PRO A 146 -15.08 -7.78 -12.81
N SER A 147 -13.92 -8.42 -12.70
CA SER A 147 -13.78 -9.86 -12.47
C SER A 147 -12.52 -10.14 -11.67
N THR A 148 -12.41 -11.33 -11.06
CA THR A 148 -11.20 -11.77 -10.36
C THR A 148 -10.04 -12.11 -11.29
N SER A 149 -10.33 -12.34 -12.57
CA SER A 149 -9.33 -12.71 -13.60
C SER A 149 -8.68 -11.52 -14.29
N VAL A 150 -9.21 -10.30 -14.12
CA VAL A 150 -8.70 -9.13 -14.83
C VAL A 150 -7.42 -8.63 -14.20
N THR A 151 -6.38 -8.47 -15.02
CA THR A 151 -5.07 -8.02 -14.55
C THR A 151 -5.04 -6.49 -14.37
N PRO A 152 -4.13 -5.95 -13.54
CA PRO A 152 -3.98 -4.51 -13.41
C PRO A 152 -3.55 -3.85 -14.73
N SER A 153 -2.80 -4.53 -15.58
CA SER A 153 -2.41 -4.01 -16.90
C SER A 153 -3.59 -3.95 -17.89
N GLU A 154 -4.59 -4.80 -17.71
CA GLU A 154 -5.84 -4.72 -18.47
C GLU A 154 -6.75 -3.60 -17.98
N LEU A 155 -6.82 -3.31 -16.68
CA LEU A 155 -7.67 -2.22 -16.16
C LEU A 155 -6.99 -0.83 -16.19
N PHE A 156 -5.67 -0.78 -16.07
CA PHE A 156 -4.90 0.45 -15.98
C PHE A 156 -3.95 0.59 -17.17
N SER A 157 -4.23 1.60 -18.00
CA SER A 157 -3.44 1.93 -19.19
C SER A 157 -2.36 2.95 -18.88
N GLY A 158 -1.17 2.78 -19.44
CA GLY A 158 -0.12 3.80 -19.39
C GLY A 158 -0.52 5.06 -20.14
N ARG A 159 -0.59 6.19 -19.45
CA ARG A 159 -0.85 7.52 -20.04
C ARG A 159 0.27 8.47 -19.66
N LYS A 160 0.76 9.23 -20.65
CA LYS A 160 1.73 10.31 -20.41
C LYS A 160 1.05 11.42 -19.60
N ARG A 161 1.73 11.89 -18.57
CA ARG A 161 1.29 12.97 -17.67
C ARG A 161 2.36 14.05 -17.66
N HIS A 162 2.35 14.86 -16.60
CA HIS A 162 3.32 15.92 -16.39
C HIS A 162 4.75 15.44 -16.67
N MET A 163 5.53 16.27 -17.39
CA MET A 163 6.94 16.00 -17.72
C MET A 163 7.18 14.67 -18.46
N LEU A 164 6.17 14.21 -19.21
CA LEU A 164 6.19 13.00 -20.05
C LEU A 164 6.37 11.67 -19.30
N VAL A 165 6.24 11.69 -17.97
CA VAL A 165 6.17 10.47 -17.15
C VAL A 165 4.88 9.71 -17.50
N THR A 166 4.98 8.40 -17.62
CA THR A 166 3.81 7.53 -17.85
C THR A 166 3.28 7.03 -16.52
N ARG A 167 1.99 7.29 -16.25
CA ARG A 167 1.25 6.76 -15.10
C ARG A 167 0.25 5.72 -15.58
N TYR A 168 0.05 4.67 -14.78
CA TYR A 168 -0.96 3.64 -15.07
C TYR A 168 -2.30 4.12 -14.50
N THR A 169 -3.16 4.64 -15.36
CA THR A 169 -4.46 5.19 -14.96
C THR A 169 -5.59 4.29 -15.39
N PHE A 170 -6.66 4.27 -14.61
CA PHE A 170 -7.84 3.46 -14.92
C PHE A 170 -8.39 3.84 -16.29
N ARG A 171 -8.80 2.86 -17.10
CA ARG A 171 -9.19 3.11 -18.49
C ARG A 171 -10.36 4.09 -18.61
N ASN A 172 -11.32 3.95 -17.72
CA ASN A 172 -12.57 4.73 -17.74
C ASN A 172 -12.49 6.00 -16.88
N ASP A 173 -11.37 6.21 -16.19
CA ASP A 173 -11.18 7.34 -15.29
C ASP A 173 -9.69 7.69 -15.17
N ALA A 174 -9.29 8.79 -15.81
CA ALA A 174 -7.91 9.24 -15.78
C ALA A 174 -7.49 9.84 -14.42
N GLY A 175 -8.43 10.12 -13.52
CA GLY A 175 -8.18 10.59 -12.16
C GLY A 175 -7.89 9.48 -11.16
N LYS A 176 -8.01 8.21 -11.57
CA LYS A 176 -7.67 7.02 -10.78
C LYS A 176 -6.35 6.41 -11.24
N VAL A 177 -5.37 6.29 -10.34
CA VAL A 177 -4.00 5.81 -10.65
C VAL A 177 -3.63 4.57 -9.85
N LEU A 178 -2.92 3.65 -10.49
CA LEU A 178 -2.40 2.42 -9.88
C LEU A 178 -0.97 2.61 -9.39
N ILE A 179 -0.71 2.17 -8.16
CA ILE A 179 0.64 1.96 -7.61
C ILE A 179 0.71 0.52 -7.13
N ARG A 180 1.80 -0.17 -7.48
CA ARG A 180 2.06 -1.53 -7.01
C ARG A 180 3.09 -1.51 -5.89
N THR A 181 2.84 -2.21 -4.80
CA THR A 181 3.71 -2.20 -3.60
C THR A 181 4.06 -3.63 -3.19
N ASP A 182 5.22 -3.82 -2.58
CA ASP A 182 5.66 -5.12 -2.05
C ASP A 182 6.64 -4.95 -0.88
N GLY A 183 6.64 -5.92 0.03
CA GLY A 183 7.58 -6.05 1.14
C GLY A 183 8.20 -7.44 1.21
N ALA A 184 9.53 -7.51 1.18
CA ALA A 184 10.28 -8.76 1.32
C ALA A 184 11.02 -8.82 2.65
N CYS A 185 11.22 -10.03 3.17
CA CYS A 185 12.08 -10.25 4.33
C CYS A 185 12.81 -11.59 4.23
N VAL A 186 14.12 -11.55 4.00
CA VAL A 186 15.01 -12.71 4.15
C VAL A 186 15.13 -13.04 5.63
N ASP A 187 15.17 -14.32 5.97
CA ASP A 187 15.22 -14.81 7.35
C ASP A 187 14.02 -14.30 8.20
N ASN A 188 12.85 -14.15 7.59
CA ASN A 188 11.63 -13.73 8.27
C ASN A 188 11.27 -14.67 9.43
N GLY A 189 11.06 -14.10 10.62
CA GLY A 189 10.83 -14.87 11.85
C GLY A 189 12.05 -15.66 12.36
N GLN A 190 13.22 -15.50 11.74
CA GLN A 190 14.48 -16.14 12.12
C GLN A 190 15.47 -15.09 12.67
N PRO A 191 16.60 -15.50 13.27
CA PRO A 191 17.63 -14.56 13.72
C PRO A 191 18.19 -13.72 12.56
N ASN A 192 18.40 -12.42 12.81
CA ASN A 192 18.95 -11.44 11.86
C ASN A 192 18.10 -11.22 10.59
N PRO A 193 16.78 -10.98 10.71
CA PRO A 193 15.93 -10.76 9.56
C PRO A 193 16.37 -9.52 8.77
N LYS A 194 16.24 -9.60 7.44
CA LYS A 194 16.59 -8.52 6.52
C LYS A 194 15.41 -8.20 5.63
N ALA A 195 14.73 -7.10 5.92
CA ALA A 195 13.56 -6.67 5.18
C ALA A 195 13.84 -5.49 4.25
N GLY A 196 13.14 -5.44 3.13
CA GLY A 196 13.21 -4.41 2.10
C GLY A 196 11.81 -4.14 1.58
N TRP A 197 11.54 -2.88 1.23
CA TRP A 197 10.24 -2.43 0.73
C TRP A 197 10.41 -1.82 -0.66
N ALA A 198 9.39 -1.90 -1.51
CA ALA A 198 9.41 -1.26 -2.81
C ALA A 198 8.01 -0.89 -3.30
N PHE A 199 7.95 0.11 -4.18
CA PHE A 199 6.76 0.37 -4.97
C PHE A 199 7.11 0.84 -6.39
N TRP A 200 6.26 0.44 -7.33
CA TRP A 200 6.34 0.80 -8.74
C TRP A 200 5.21 1.75 -9.10
N HIS A 201 5.56 2.92 -9.63
CA HIS A 201 4.62 4.03 -9.79
C HIS A 201 4.53 4.58 -11.23
N GLY A 202 5.12 3.91 -12.22
CA GLY A 202 5.04 4.36 -13.62
C GLY A 202 6.29 4.09 -14.44
N LEU A 203 6.43 4.81 -15.55
CA LEU A 203 7.60 4.79 -16.42
C LEU A 203 8.13 6.21 -16.63
N ASP A 204 9.45 6.36 -16.75
CA ASP A 204 10.05 7.62 -17.15
C ASP A 204 9.82 7.89 -18.66
N PRO A 205 10.20 9.07 -19.19
CA PRO A 205 10.03 9.38 -20.62
C PRO A 205 10.77 8.44 -21.59
N SER A 206 11.76 7.68 -21.12
CA SER A 206 12.48 6.67 -21.90
C SER A 206 11.84 5.28 -21.85
N GLY A 207 10.81 5.09 -21.01
CA GLY A 207 10.16 3.81 -20.77
C GLY A 207 10.79 2.99 -19.66
N LYS A 208 11.74 3.54 -18.90
CA LYS A 208 12.34 2.87 -17.74
C LYS A 208 11.33 2.82 -16.58
N LEU A 209 11.28 1.68 -15.88
CA LEU A 209 10.46 1.53 -14.67
C LEU A 209 10.84 2.58 -13.61
N LEU A 210 9.84 3.27 -13.08
CA LEU A 210 10.00 4.17 -11.94
C LEU A 210 9.65 3.42 -10.65
N VAL A 211 10.70 2.89 -10.02
CA VAL A 211 10.61 2.14 -8.76
C VAL A 211 11.35 2.91 -7.68
N ALA A 212 10.73 3.03 -6.52
CA ALA A 212 11.40 3.45 -5.30
C ALA A 212 11.43 2.26 -4.35
N SER A 213 12.58 2.02 -3.74
CA SER A 213 12.81 0.92 -2.82
C SER A 213 13.82 1.33 -1.76
N GLY A 214 13.91 0.53 -0.70
CA GLY A 214 14.96 0.69 0.28
C GLY A 214 14.91 -0.38 1.36
N ARG A 215 16.01 -0.50 2.10
CA ARG A 215 16.07 -1.35 3.28
C ARG A 215 15.10 -0.86 4.36
N LEU A 216 14.34 -1.78 4.96
CA LEU A 216 13.46 -1.45 6.08
C LEU A 216 14.28 -0.87 7.24
N GLU A 217 13.80 0.23 7.80
CA GLU A 217 14.47 0.91 8.90
C GLU A 217 14.46 0.07 10.19
N LYS A 218 15.46 0.30 11.05
CA LYS A 218 15.56 -0.39 12.36
C LYS A 218 14.50 0.09 13.36
N LYS A 219 14.04 1.32 13.20
CA LYS A 219 12.99 1.93 14.02
C LYS A 219 11.82 2.36 13.15
N GLY A 220 10.63 2.25 13.73
CA GLY A 220 9.38 2.66 13.11
C GLY A 220 9.28 4.18 12.89
N PRO A 221 8.18 4.62 12.26
CA PRO A 221 7.93 6.03 11.92
C PRO A 221 7.99 7.00 13.11
N PHE A 222 7.70 6.50 14.32
CA PHE A 222 7.68 7.31 15.54
C PHE A 222 8.82 6.95 16.52
N GLY A 223 9.85 6.26 16.03
CA GLY A 223 11.03 5.88 16.82
C GLY A 223 10.88 4.58 17.61
N ASP A 224 9.74 3.88 17.46
CA ASP A 224 9.46 2.59 18.08
C ASP A 224 10.46 1.52 17.60
N ASP A 225 11.08 0.78 18.53
CA ASP A 225 11.94 -0.35 18.19
C ASP A 225 11.08 -1.53 17.70
N SER A 226 11.53 -2.21 16.65
CA SER A 226 10.78 -3.33 16.08
C SER A 226 11.70 -4.31 15.36
N ILE A 227 11.27 -5.57 15.28
CA ILE A 227 11.95 -6.60 14.48
C ILE A 227 11.56 -6.41 13.03
N GLN A 228 12.52 -6.53 12.10
CA GLN A 228 12.23 -6.53 10.67
C GLN A 228 11.42 -7.78 10.29
N THR A 229 10.29 -7.58 9.62
CA THR A 229 9.44 -8.65 9.10
C THR A 229 8.91 -8.26 7.73
N SER A 230 8.40 -9.25 6.97
CA SER A 230 7.73 -8.97 5.70
C SER A 230 6.50 -8.07 5.89
N ASN A 231 5.67 -8.35 6.90
CA ASN A 231 4.49 -7.55 7.22
C ASN A 231 4.81 -6.06 7.47
N ARG A 232 5.92 -5.77 8.14
CA ARG A 232 6.38 -4.38 8.32
C ARG A 232 6.87 -3.75 7.02
N ALA A 233 7.56 -4.52 6.18
CA ALA A 233 8.00 -4.07 4.87
C ALA A 233 6.83 -3.75 3.94
N GLU A 234 5.77 -4.56 3.96
CA GLU A 234 4.54 -4.32 3.20
C GLU A 234 3.90 -2.98 3.57
N LEU A 235 3.65 -2.76 4.87
CA LEU A 235 3.08 -1.50 5.36
C LEU A 235 3.98 -0.31 5.05
N ARG A 236 5.30 -0.48 5.19
CA ARG A 236 6.28 0.54 4.86
C ARG A 236 6.25 0.93 3.38
N ALA A 237 6.13 -0.03 2.47
CA ALA A 237 6.04 0.21 1.03
C ALA A 237 4.82 1.07 0.67
N ILE A 238 3.67 0.77 1.30
CA ILE A 238 2.42 1.51 1.13
C ILE A 238 2.57 2.94 1.64
N ILE A 239 3.08 3.13 2.86
CA ILE A 239 3.29 4.46 3.43
C ILE A 239 4.30 5.25 2.57
N ALA A 240 5.36 4.60 2.07
CA ALA A 240 6.30 5.21 1.15
C ALA A 240 5.60 5.73 -0.11
N ALA A 241 4.77 4.91 -0.74
CA ALA A 241 4.02 5.28 -1.93
C ALA A 241 3.06 6.46 -1.67
N LEU A 242 2.35 6.44 -0.55
CA LEU A 242 1.43 7.49 -0.14
C LEU A 242 2.14 8.82 0.13
N ARG A 243 3.36 8.80 0.69
CA ARG A 243 4.15 10.00 1.01
C ARG A 243 5.12 10.43 -0.09
N PHE A 244 5.28 9.61 -1.13
CA PHE A 244 6.32 9.81 -2.14
C PHE A 244 6.23 11.16 -2.84
N ARG A 245 5.01 11.59 -3.15
CA ARG A 245 4.74 12.86 -3.83
C ARG A 245 3.31 13.31 -3.61
N TYR A 246 3.04 14.56 -3.94
CA TYR A 246 1.69 15.11 -3.92
C TYR A 246 0.87 14.62 -5.12
N TRP A 247 0.25 13.43 -4.99
CA TRP A 247 -0.57 12.81 -6.02
C TRP A 247 -1.77 13.65 -6.49
N PRO A 248 -2.49 14.39 -5.62
CA PRO A 248 -3.54 15.30 -6.09
C PRO A 248 -3.02 16.37 -7.05
N GLY A 249 -1.77 16.83 -6.86
CA GLY A 249 -1.10 17.76 -7.77
C GLY A 249 -0.85 17.22 -9.18
N GLU A 250 -0.91 15.90 -9.39
CA GLU A 250 -0.91 15.27 -10.72
C GLU A 250 -2.30 15.12 -11.34
N GLY A 251 -3.34 15.64 -10.68
CA GLY A 251 -4.74 15.55 -11.10
C GLY A 251 -5.36 14.18 -10.83
N PHE A 252 -4.94 13.51 -9.75
CA PHE A 252 -5.55 12.27 -9.29
C PHE A 252 -6.50 12.54 -8.13
N HIS A 253 -7.68 11.91 -8.16
CA HIS A 253 -8.62 11.90 -7.03
C HIS A 253 -8.69 10.51 -6.36
N THR A 254 -8.07 9.48 -6.96
CA THR A 254 -8.03 8.16 -6.35
C THR A 254 -6.69 7.44 -6.58
N LEU A 255 -6.10 6.94 -5.50
CA LEU A 255 -4.97 6.01 -5.53
C LEU A 255 -5.48 4.59 -5.34
N VAL A 256 -5.09 3.69 -6.25
CA VAL A 256 -5.30 2.25 -6.12
C VAL A 256 -3.97 1.61 -5.78
N ILE A 257 -3.84 1.14 -4.55
CA ILE A 257 -2.69 0.41 -4.05
C ILE A 257 -2.90 -1.06 -4.32
N ALA A 258 -2.12 -1.63 -5.25
CA ALA A 258 -2.15 -3.05 -5.55
C ALA A 258 -0.98 -3.77 -4.89
N THR A 259 -1.29 -4.85 -4.18
CA THR A 259 -0.34 -5.68 -3.43
C THR A 259 -0.88 -7.11 -3.34
N ASP A 260 -0.01 -8.08 -3.23
CA ASP A 260 -0.33 -9.47 -2.92
C ASP A 260 -0.46 -9.75 -1.42
N SER A 261 -0.19 -8.75 -0.57
CA SER A 261 -0.34 -8.84 0.88
C SER A 261 -1.80 -8.77 1.32
N GLU A 262 -2.38 -9.92 1.62
CA GLU A 262 -3.68 -10.03 2.28
C GLU A 262 -3.69 -9.31 3.63
N TYR A 263 -2.59 -9.39 4.38
CA TYR A 263 -2.42 -8.66 5.63
C TYR A 263 -2.63 -7.15 5.44
N ALA A 264 -2.05 -6.56 4.40
CA ALA A 264 -2.19 -5.14 4.14
C ALA A 264 -3.60 -4.77 3.67
N VAL A 265 -4.18 -5.56 2.75
CA VAL A 265 -5.52 -5.27 2.18
C VAL A 265 -6.62 -5.46 3.22
N GLU A 266 -6.69 -6.61 3.88
CA GLU A 266 -7.70 -6.88 4.90
C GLU A 266 -7.45 -6.06 6.17
N GLY A 267 -6.18 -5.91 6.56
CA GLY A 267 -5.82 -5.08 7.71
C GLY A 267 -6.22 -3.63 7.54
N SER A 268 -6.02 -3.03 6.37
CA SER A 268 -6.37 -1.63 6.12
C SER A 268 -7.88 -1.40 5.93
N THR A 269 -8.60 -2.34 5.33
CA THR A 269 -10.01 -2.14 4.92
C THR A 269 -11.03 -2.76 5.88
N LYS A 270 -10.63 -3.77 6.66
CA LYS A 270 -11.46 -4.48 7.65
C LYS A 270 -10.89 -4.34 9.06
N TYR A 271 -9.74 -4.94 9.35
CA TYR A 271 -9.30 -5.17 10.74
C TYR A 271 -8.92 -3.89 11.51
N ALA A 272 -8.34 -2.89 10.84
CA ALA A 272 -7.96 -1.64 11.48
C ALA A 272 -9.14 -0.91 12.12
N LYS A 273 -10.36 -1.07 11.60
CA LYS A 273 -11.57 -0.50 12.19
C LYS A 273 -11.81 -1.08 13.59
N THR A 274 -11.77 -2.40 13.70
CA THR A 274 -11.92 -3.14 14.96
C THR A 274 -10.76 -2.86 15.91
N TRP A 275 -9.53 -2.84 15.41
CA TRP A 275 -8.36 -2.51 16.24
C TRP A 275 -8.45 -1.10 16.84
N VAL A 276 -8.88 -0.10 16.06
CA VAL A 276 -9.08 1.25 16.58
C VAL A 276 -10.20 1.29 17.61
N LYS A 277 -11.36 0.65 17.34
CA LYS A 277 -12.49 0.54 18.28
C LYS A 277 -12.05 -0.07 19.61
N ASN A 278 -11.17 -1.08 19.56
CA ASN A 278 -10.68 -1.81 20.72
C ASN A 278 -9.38 -1.24 21.32
N GLY A 279 -9.02 0.01 21.00
CA GLY A 279 -7.86 0.68 21.58
C GLY A 279 -6.52 0.00 21.26
N TRP A 280 -6.38 -0.60 20.08
CA TRP A 280 -5.23 -1.36 19.59
C TRP A 280 -4.88 -2.59 20.44
N THR A 281 -5.89 -3.24 20.99
CA THR A 281 -5.76 -4.45 21.78
C THR A 281 -6.50 -5.60 21.10
N THR A 282 -5.86 -6.77 21.01
CA THR A 282 -6.48 -8.01 20.55
C THR A 282 -7.34 -8.62 21.65
N ARG A 283 -8.21 -9.59 21.35
CA ARG A 283 -9.04 -10.22 22.38
C ARG A 283 -8.22 -10.89 23.49
N THR A 284 -7.02 -11.36 23.18
CA THR A 284 -6.12 -11.97 24.18
C THR A 284 -5.49 -10.95 25.14
N GLY A 285 -5.86 -9.66 25.02
CA GLY A 285 -5.33 -8.57 25.84
C GLY A 285 -3.94 -8.12 25.40
N VAL A 286 -3.46 -8.60 24.25
CA VAL A 286 -2.14 -8.26 23.71
C VAL A 286 -2.26 -7.08 22.76
N GLY A 287 -1.23 -6.23 22.70
CA GLY A 287 -1.21 -5.13 21.73
C GLY A 287 -1.15 -5.65 20.29
N VAL A 288 -1.93 -5.02 19.40
CA VAL A 288 -1.92 -5.33 17.96
C VAL A 288 -0.51 -5.15 17.39
N LYS A 289 -0.05 -6.15 16.63
CA LYS A 289 1.26 -6.10 15.96
C LYS A 289 1.32 -4.95 14.96
N ASN A 290 2.51 -4.35 14.83
CA ASN A 290 2.79 -3.28 13.84
C ASN A 290 1.91 -2.02 13.99
N ARG A 291 1.38 -1.77 15.19
CA ARG A 291 0.55 -0.60 15.50
C ARG A 291 1.14 0.71 15.01
N ASP A 292 2.45 0.90 15.18
CA ASP A 292 3.16 2.11 14.74
C ASP A 292 2.99 2.38 13.24
N LEU A 293 3.10 1.35 12.39
CA LEU A 293 2.91 1.47 10.96
C LEU A 293 1.43 1.58 10.58
N TRP A 294 0.53 0.90 11.29
CA TRP A 294 -0.91 1.05 11.06
C TRP A 294 -1.39 2.47 11.39
N GLU A 295 -0.95 3.04 12.51
CA GLU A 295 -1.25 4.42 12.86
C GLU A 295 -0.66 5.39 11.83
N ALA A 296 0.57 5.16 11.35
CA ALA A 296 1.13 5.98 10.26
C ALA A 296 0.32 5.87 8.95
N LEU A 297 -0.10 4.67 8.55
CA LEU A 297 -0.95 4.45 7.39
C LEU A 297 -2.27 5.20 7.54
N LEU A 298 -2.98 5.02 8.66
CA LEU A 298 -4.24 5.74 8.92
C LEU A 298 -4.05 7.26 8.91
N GLY A 299 -2.90 7.75 9.39
CA GLY A 299 -2.55 9.18 9.32
C GLY A 299 -2.52 9.72 7.89
N GLU A 300 -1.98 8.94 6.95
CA GLU A 300 -1.96 9.26 5.51
C GLU A 300 -3.33 9.12 4.86
N ILE A 301 -4.10 8.09 5.21
CA ILE A 301 -5.48 7.91 4.70
C ILE A 301 -6.35 9.11 5.10
N GLU A 302 -6.25 9.53 6.36
CA GLU A 302 -6.93 10.70 6.87
C GLU A 302 -6.52 11.99 6.16
N ARG A 303 -5.23 12.12 5.83
CA ARG A 303 -4.71 13.28 5.09
C ARG A 303 -5.32 13.32 3.69
N TYR A 304 -5.31 12.20 2.98
CA TYR A 304 -5.92 12.12 1.66
C TYR A 304 -7.42 12.38 1.69
N LYS A 305 -8.14 11.90 2.72
CA LYS A 305 -9.56 12.23 2.90
C LYS A 305 -9.78 13.73 3.04
N ASP A 306 -8.97 14.43 3.83
CA ASP A 306 -9.06 15.90 3.99
C ASP A 306 -8.80 16.64 2.68
N GLU A 307 -7.92 16.09 1.84
CA GLU A 307 -7.60 16.62 0.50
C GLU A 307 -8.61 16.21 -0.58
N GLY A 308 -9.67 15.48 -0.23
CA GLY A 308 -10.69 15.02 -1.18
C GLY A 308 -10.24 13.86 -2.09
N MET A 309 -9.19 13.13 -1.68
CA MET A 309 -8.63 12.02 -2.41
C MET A 309 -8.97 10.68 -1.74
N ALA A 310 -9.46 9.72 -2.53
CA ALA A 310 -9.71 8.36 -2.08
C ALA A 310 -8.45 7.48 -2.19
N VAL A 311 -8.33 6.51 -1.27
CA VAL A 311 -7.33 5.45 -1.35
C VAL A 311 -8.06 4.11 -1.32
N GLU A 312 -7.80 3.29 -2.33
CA GLU A 312 -8.39 1.98 -2.49
C GLU A 312 -7.30 0.90 -2.50
N PHE A 313 -7.58 -0.26 -1.91
CA PHE A 313 -6.66 -1.40 -1.87
C PHE A 313 -7.14 -2.53 -2.78
N TRP A 314 -6.23 -3.05 -3.59
CA TRP A 314 -6.49 -4.18 -4.48
C TRP A 314 -5.56 -5.34 -4.17
N ARG A 315 -6.11 -6.44 -3.65
CA ARG A 315 -5.38 -7.71 -3.54
C ARG A 315 -5.19 -8.29 -4.94
N ILE A 316 -3.93 -8.44 -5.36
CA ILE A 316 -3.56 -9.05 -6.64
C ILE A 316 -2.76 -10.34 -6.41
N PRO A 317 -2.82 -11.32 -7.33
CA PRO A 317 -1.89 -12.44 -7.34
C PRO A 317 -0.42 -11.99 -7.45
N ARG A 318 0.49 -12.73 -6.80
CA ARG A 318 1.92 -12.40 -6.72
C ARG A 318 2.59 -12.31 -8.08
N GLU A 319 2.18 -13.16 -9.02
CA GLU A 319 2.67 -13.17 -10.40
C GLU A 319 2.33 -11.87 -11.17
N TRP A 320 1.38 -11.07 -10.68
CA TRP A 320 1.07 -9.75 -11.24
C TRP A 320 1.85 -8.60 -10.57
N ASN A 321 2.62 -8.89 -9.52
CA ASN A 321 3.37 -7.93 -8.71
C ASN A 321 4.90 -8.05 -8.84
N THR A 322 5.40 -8.79 -9.84
CA THR A 322 6.82 -9.18 -9.98
C THR A 322 7.84 -8.03 -9.97
N VAL A 323 7.47 -6.83 -10.45
CA VAL A 323 8.37 -5.67 -10.44
C VAL A 323 8.62 -5.16 -9.01
N ALA A 324 7.57 -5.05 -8.21
CA ALA A 324 7.70 -4.58 -6.82
C ALA A 324 8.38 -5.65 -5.96
N ASP A 325 7.98 -6.93 -6.12
CA ASP A 325 8.59 -8.08 -5.45
C ASP A 325 10.11 -8.17 -5.68
N ALA A 326 10.54 -8.07 -6.94
CA ALA A 326 11.97 -8.13 -7.28
C ALA A 326 12.75 -6.97 -6.62
N ALA A 327 12.21 -5.75 -6.66
CA ALA A 327 12.86 -4.59 -6.06
C ALA A 327 12.89 -4.63 -4.53
N ALA A 328 11.83 -5.13 -3.88
CA ALA A 328 11.79 -5.30 -2.43
C ALA A 328 12.81 -6.35 -1.97
N LYS A 329 12.91 -7.48 -2.70
CA LYS A 329 13.94 -8.51 -2.47
C LYS A 329 15.35 -7.98 -2.65
N GLU A 330 15.61 -7.23 -3.72
CA GLU A 330 16.92 -6.60 -3.95
C GLU A 330 17.29 -5.65 -2.79
N ALA A 331 16.33 -4.86 -2.31
CA ALA A 331 16.54 -3.94 -1.19
C ALA A 331 16.92 -4.65 0.13
N THR A 332 16.58 -5.94 0.31
CA THR A 332 17.03 -6.72 1.47
C THR A 332 18.56 -6.89 1.52
N ALA A 333 19.23 -6.81 0.37
CA ALA A 333 20.68 -7.01 0.25
C ALA A 333 21.50 -5.74 0.51
N GLU A 334 20.86 -4.57 0.66
CA GLU A 334 21.54 -3.32 0.99
C GLU A 334 22.31 -3.43 2.31
N VAL A 335 23.51 -2.82 2.34
CA VAL A 335 24.56 -3.12 3.33
C VAL A 335 24.12 -2.80 4.76
N ASP A 336 23.38 -1.70 4.98
CA ASP A 336 22.91 -1.31 6.30
C ASP A 336 21.50 -0.72 6.29
N ALA A 337 20.63 -1.30 7.12
CA ALA A 337 19.33 -0.72 7.41
C ALA A 337 19.48 0.66 8.08
N PRO A 338 18.74 1.70 7.62
CA PRO A 338 18.73 2.99 8.28
C PRO A 338 18.39 2.86 9.78
N ASN A 339 19.07 3.65 10.62
CA ASN A 339 18.84 3.62 12.07
C ASN A 339 17.45 4.16 12.48
N GLY A 340 16.83 4.98 11.64
CA GLY A 340 15.51 5.54 11.88
C GLY A 340 14.81 5.85 10.57
N TRP A 341 13.51 6.14 10.67
CA TRP A 341 12.62 6.46 9.56
C TRP A 341 13.22 7.49 8.60
N ARG A 342 13.09 7.25 7.29
CA ARG A 342 13.51 8.19 6.26
C ARG A 342 12.36 8.49 5.32
N GLU A 343 12.12 9.77 5.06
CA GLU A 343 11.24 10.17 3.98
C GLU A 343 11.84 9.82 2.62
N VAL A 344 10.99 9.34 1.73
CA VAL A 344 11.36 8.95 0.36
C VAL A 344 10.56 9.86 -0.54
N LEU A 345 11.24 10.77 -1.21
CA LEU A 345 10.59 11.84 -1.95
C LEU A 345 10.89 11.70 -3.45
N GLY A 346 9.81 11.62 -4.22
CA GLY A 346 9.86 11.70 -5.66
C GLY A 346 9.80 13.15 -6.08
N PHE A 347 10.93 13.75 -6.41
CA PHE A 347 10.96 15.10 -6.97
C PHE A 347 9.98 15.17 -8.15
N ASN A 348 9.22 16.27 -8.20
CA ASN A 348 8.52 16.66 -9.41
C ASN A 348 9.58 16.87 -10.49
N CYS A 349 9.79 15.85 -11.31
CA CYS A 349 10.75 15.81 -12.40
C CYS A 349 10.11 16.02 -13.75
#